data_AF-A0A397SVR5-F1
#
_entry.id   AF-A0A397SVR5-F1
#
_cell.length_a   1.000
_cell.length_b   1.000
_cell.length_c   1.000
_cell.angle_alpha   90.00
_cell.angle_beta   90.00
_cell.angle_gamma   90.00
#
_symmetry.space_group_name_H-M   'P 1'
#
loop_
_entity.id
_entity.type
_entity.pdbx_description
1 polymer ?
#
loop_
_entity_poly.entity_id
_entity_poly.type
_entity_poly.pdbx_seq_one_letter_code
_entity_poly.pdbx_strand_id
1 'polypeptide(L)'
;MSELQKKIKDIRTIPVDKVNPIVEQLLTSKVPEVLQMLNDISLLQQRVAEARNIILNDRKYHDNEEVNIQTTSQINNNSNQIVSQKENFLKAINKICPHNSVKILDLLMALSSKERSLCLFNEKYLNEKIVEANATLEFVNTENELFKPADLTPASNLSGSLKPIVLSHSKPNYTTDAPTVNKVHSPEYKEIEEFMETLKNKPINEQKQKLGDRLYPKVKSHCLKNAIAIKVTINLLDTNDLYELAHSMNDKDKFQQMVIAATKVVSSK
;
A
#
# COMPACT_ATOMS: atom_id res chain seq x y z
N MET A 1 39.20 -21.81 -18.43
CA MET A 1 38.04 -22.15 -17.57
C MET A 1 38.40 -21.83 -16.13
N SER A 2 37.53 -21.09 -15.43
CA SER A 2 37.72 -20.77 -14.00
C SER A 2 37.65 -22.06 -13.16
N GLU A 3 38.43 -22.15 -12.07
CA GLU A 3 38.41 -23.30 -11.15
C GLU A 3 37.00 -23.59 -10.60
N LEU A 4 36.19 -22.55 -10.41
CA LEU A 4 34.79 -22.65 -10.02
C LEU A 4 33.95 -23.39 -11.08
N GLN A 5 34.17 -23.11 -12.36
CA GLN A 5 33.46 -23.74 -13.47
C GLN A 5 33.80 -25.23 -13.58
N LYS A 6 35.06 -25.60 -13.33
CA LYS A 6 35.49 -27.00 -13.29
C LYS A 6 34.79 -27.76 -12.16
N LYS A 7 34.83 -27.22 -10.94
CA LYS A 7 34.17 -27.86 -9.78
C LYS A 7 32.66 -27.96 -9.91
N ILE A 8 32.00 -26.97 -10.51
CA ILE A 8 30.54 -27.00 -10.76
C ILE A 8 30.20 -28.06 -11.81
N LYS A 9 31.04 -28.24 -12.84
CA LYS A 9 30.86 -29.29 -13.86
C LYS A 9 31.00 -30.70 -13.28
N ASP A 10 31.79 -30.86 -12.23
CA ASP A 10 31.98 -32.14 -11.53
C ASP A 10 30.79 -32.51 -10.61
N ILE A 11 29.90 -31.56 -10.29
CA ILE A 11 28.64 -31.84 -9.62
C ILE A 11 27.71 -32.52 -10.63
N ARG A 12 27.53 -33.84 -10.50
CA ARG A 12 26.93 -34.82 -11.45
C ARG A 12 25.51 -34.53 -12.00
N THR A 13 24.96 -33.34 -11.88
CA THR A 13 23.54 -33.07 -12.16
C THR A 13 23.29 -31.71 -12.84
N ILE A 14 24.31 -31.11 -13.47
CA ILE A 14 24.20 -29.77 -14.08
C ILE A 14 24.27 -29.81 -15.61
N PRO A 15 23.15 -29.51 -16.31
CA PRO A 15 23.16 -29.29 -17.75
C PRO A 15 24.15 -28.19 -18.13
N VAL A 16 24.91 -28.41 -19.20
CA VAL A 16 26.03 -27.53 -19.61
C VAL A 16 25.56 -26.10 -19.92
N ASP A 17 24.33 -25.95 -20.40
CA ASP A 17 23.66 -24.67 -20.67
C ASP A 17 23.36 -23.86 -19.39
N LYS A 18 23.33 -24.52 -18.22
CA LYS A 18 23.07 -23.88 -16.92
C LYS A 18 24.33 -23.58 -16.12
N VAL A 19 25.49 -24.10 -16.53
CA VAL A 19 26.74 -23.92 -15.77
C VAL A 19 27.16 -22.45 -15.74
N ASN A 20 27.13 -21.77 -16.89
CA ASN A 20 27.55 -20.37 -16.98
C ASN A 20 26.70 -19.40 -16.14
N PRO A 21 25.36 -19.41 -16.22
CA PRO A 21 24.56 -18.50 -15.39
C PRO A 21 24.67 -18.80 -13.89
N ILE A 22 24.89 -20.07 -13.51
CA ILE A 22 25.18 -20.42 -12.11
C ILE A 22 26.53 -19.86 -11.68
N VAL A 23 27.56 -19.95 -12.53
CA VAL A 23 28.89 -19.38 -12.25
C VAL A 23 28.80 -17.87 -12.10
N GLU A 24 28.11 -17.16 -13.00
CA GLU A 24 27.92 -15.71 -12.91
C GLU A 24 27.20 -15.31 -11.63
N GLN A 25 26.13 -16.03 -11.27
CA GLN A 25 25.40 -15.81 -10.01
C GLN A 25 26.31 -16.02 -8.78
N LEU A 26 27.17 -17.04 -8.79
CA LEU A 26 28.08 -17.30 -7.68
C LEU A 26 29.23 -16.28 -7.60
N LEU A 27 29.64 -15.70 -8.74
CA LEU A 27 30.64 -14.63 -8.80
C LEU A 27 30.11 -13.28 -8.28
N THR A 28 28.80 -13.12 -8.09
CA THR A 28 28.23 -11.95 -7.39
C THR A 28 28.52 -11.96 -5.89
N SER A 29 28.95 -13.10 -5.32
CA SER A 29 29.32 -13.23 -3.91
C SER A 29 30.72 -12.66 -3.64
N LYS A 30 31.01 -12.35 -2.37
CA LYS A 30 32.33 -11.81 -1.97
C LYS A 30 33.45 -12.83 -2.25
N VAL A 31 34.60 -12.36 -2.71
CA VAL A 31 35.81 -13.18 -2.97
C VAL A 31 36.14 -14.20 -1.86
N PRO A 32 36.13 -13.86 -0.56
CA PRO A 32 36.39 -14.85 0.50
C PRO A 32 35.35 -15.97 0.55
N GLU A 33 34.08 -15.69 0.25
CA GLU A 33 33.02 -16.71 0.18
C GLU A 33 33.23 -17.63 -1.00
N VAL A 34 33.67 -17.10 -2.16
CA VAL A 34 34.00 -17.91 -3.34
C VAL A 34 35.15 -18.87 -3.05
N LEU A 35 36.19 -18.41 -2.35
CA LEU A 35 37.30 -19.27 -1.93
C LEU A 35 36.85 -20.35 -0.93
N GLN A 36 35.94 -20.01 -0.01
CA GLN A 36 35.37 -20.97 0.93
C GLN A 36 34.54 -22.04 0.22
N MET A 37 33.72 -21.66 -0.77
CA MET A 37 32.96 -22.60 -1.61
C MET A 37 33.89 -23.51 -2.43
N LEU A 38 35.04 -23.01 -2.89
CA LEU A 38 36.01 -23.85 -3.60
C LEU A 38 36.66 -24.90 -2.69
N ASN A 39 36.78 -24.62 -1.39
CA ASN A 39 37.34 -25.55 -0.41
C ASN A 39 36.30 -26.54 0.14
N ASP A 40 35.03 -26.14 0.26
CA ASP A 40 33.94 -26.98 0.79
C ASP A 40 32.95 -27.37 -0.32
N ILE A 41 32.99 -28.66 -0.68
CA ILE A 41 32.14 -29.25 -1.73
C ILE A 41 30.65 -29.23 -1.34
N SER A 42 30.32 -29.42 -0.05
CA SER A 42 28.94 -29.42 0.42
C SER A 42 28.36 -28.01 0.36
N LEU A 43 29.15 -27.01 0.77
CA LEU A 43 28.78 -25.60 0.66
C LEU A 43 28.61 -25.18 -0.80
N LEU A 44 29.49 -25.64 -1.70
CA LEU A 44 29.37 -25.39 -3.14
C LEU A 44 28.08 -25.99 -3.69
N GLN A 45 27.74 -27.22 -3.34
CA GLN A 45 26.50 -27.87 -3.77
C GLN A 45 25.26 -27.10 -3.28
N GLN A 46 25.27 -26.64 -2.03
CA GLN A 46 24.20 -25.83 -1.46
C GLN A 46 24.03 -24.51 -2.22
N ARG A 47 25.12 -23.77 -2.44
CA ARG A 47 25.09 -22.47 -3.14
C ARG A 47 24.74 -22.62 -4.61
N VAL A 48 25.15 -23.72 -5.25
CA VAL A 48 24.72 -24.08 -6.61
C VAL A 48 23.21 -24.36 -6.68
N ALA A 49 22.65 -25.06 -5.69
CA ALA A 49 21.20 -25.30 -5.61
C ALA A 49 20.41 -24.01 -5.38
N GLU A 50 20.94 -23.11 -4.55
CA GLU A 50 20.38 -21.78 -4.32
C GLU A 50 20.40 -20.92 -5.60
N ALA A 51 21.56 -20.83 -6.27
CA ALA A 51 21.70 -20.10 -7.53
C ALA A 51 20.73 -20.62 -8.61
N ARG A 52 20.52 -21.94 -8.68
CA ARG A 52 19.53 -22.55 -9.58
C ARG A 52 18.11 -22.09 -9.29
N ASN A 53 17.72 -22.02 -8.03
CA ASN A 53 16.38 -21.56 -7.63
C ASN A 53 16.17 -20.08 -7.96
N ILE A 54 17.19 -19.24 -7.78
CA ILE A 54 17.14 -17.81 -8.15
C ILE A 54 16.91 -17.66 -9.65
N ILE A 55 17.71 -18.35 -10.48
CA ILE A 55 17.62 -18.30 -11.95
C ILE A 55 16.26 -18.83 -12.45
N LEU A 56 15.68 -19.84 -11.79
CA LEU A 56 14.38 -20.40 -12.17
C LEU A 56 13.23 -19.42 -11.87
N ASN A 57 13.33 -18.66 -10.78
CA ASN A 57 12.32 -17.67 -10.41
C ASN A 57 12.37 -16.42 -11.30
N ASP A 58 13.56 -16.00 -11.74
CA ASP A 58 13.68 -14.89 -12.70
C ASP A 58 13.12 -15.24 -14.08
N ARG A 59 13.24 -16.52 -14.50
CA ARG A 59 12.70 -16.97 -15.79
C ARG A 59 11.15 -16.98 -15.82
N LYS A 60 10.49 -17.13 -14.68
CA LYS A 60 9.02 -17.05 -14.57
C LYS A 60 8.44 -15.64 -14.73
N TYR A 61 9.28 -14.61 -14.80
CA TYR A 61 8.83 -13.24 -15.07
C TYR A 61 8.93 -12.83 -16.55
N HIS A 62 9.53 -13.67 -17.41
CA HIS A 62 9.77 -13.32 -18.81
C HIS A 62 9.06 -14.19 -19.86
N ASP A 63 8.56 -15.37 -19.48
CA ASP A 63 7.82 -16.26 -20.38
C ASP A 63 6.35 -16.43 -19.90
N ASN A 64 5.56 -15.35 -19.96
CA ASN A 64 4.11 -15.40 -19.83
C ASN A 64 3.46 -15.43 -21.22
N GLU A 65 3.81 -16.42 -22.04
CA GLU A 65 2.96 -16.81 -23.17
C GLU A 65 3.02 -18.33 -23.32
N GLU A 66 1.86 -18.95 -23.10
CA GLU A 66 1.48 -20.32 -23.43
C GLU A 66 2.15 -21.49 -22.66
N VAL A 67 1.38 -22.10 -21.75
CA VAL A 67 0.65 -23.37 -21.99
C VAL A 67 0.27 -23.97 -20.63
N ASN A 68 -1.04 -23.97 -20.40
CA ASN A 68 -1.76 -24.84 -19.48
C ASN A 68 -1.40 -26.32 -19.67
N ILE A 69 -0.86 -27.01 -18.64
CA ILE A 69 -1.24 -28.41 -18.38
C ILE A 69 -1.25 -28.70 -16.87
N GLN A 70 -2.43 -29.05 -16.38
CA GLN A 70 -2.72 -29.91 -15.23
C GLN A 70 -1.71 -31.07 -15.07
N THR A 71 -1.08 -31.23 -13.91
CA THR A 71 -0.59 -32.57 -13.50
C THR A 71 -0.70 -32.74 -12.00
N THR A 72 -1.67 -33.57 -11.62
CA THR A 72 -1.81 -34.23 -10.32
C THR A 72 -0.67 -35.21 -10.11
N SER A 73 0.03 -35.12 -8.98
CA SER A 73 0.59 -36.31 -8.32
C SER A 73 1.01 -35.98 -6.89
N GLN A 74 0.32 -36.62 -5.95
CA GLN A 74 0.74 -36.81 -4.56
C GLN A 74 2.15 -37.40 -4.52
N ILE A 75 3.11 -36.70 -3.92
CA ILE A 75 4.23 -37.33 -3.21
C ILE A 75 4.50 -36.54 -1.93
N ASN A 76 4.21 -37.22 -0.83
CA ASN A 76 4.63 -36.95 0.54
C ASN A 76 6.16 -36.85 0.63
N ASN A 77 6.72 -35.78 1.24
CA ASN A 77 7.96 -35.83 2.01
C ASN A 77 8.12 -34.58 2.89
N ASN A 78 8.03 -34.81 4.20
CA ASN A 78 8.41 -33.88 5.26
C ASN A 78 9.92 -33.67 5.30
N SER A 79 10.39 -32.43 5.14
CA SER A 79 11.40 -31.79 6.01
C SER A 79 11.74 -30.39 5.49
N ASN A 80 11.20 -29.39 6.18
CA ASN A 80 11.72 -28.02 6.30
C ASN A 80 11.93 -27.18 5.02
N GLN A 81 10.93 -26.32 4.80
CA GLN A 81 11.13 -24.91 4.44
C GLN A 81 11.48 -24.56 2.98
N ILE A 82 10.64 -24.96 2.03
CA ILE A 82 10.36 -24.12 0.83
C ILE A 82 8.86 -24.24 0.49
N VAL A 83 7.98 -24.07 1.48
CA VAL A 83 6.64 -23.57 1.15
C VAL A 83 6.87 -22.09 0.93
N SER A 84 6.80 -21.66 -0.33
CA SER A 84 6.99 -20.24 -0.68
C SER A 84 6.18 -19.42 0.31
N GLN A 85 6.73 -18.32 0.85
CA GLN A 85 6.01 -17.48 1.81
C GLN A 85 4.58 -17.20 1.28
N LYS A 86 4.47 -17.00 -0.04
CA LYS A 86 3.22 -16.86 -0.78
C LYS A 86 2.22 -18.02 -0.57
N GLU A 87 2.68 -19.26 -0.57
CA GLU A 87 1.85 -20.46 -0.38
C GLU A 87 1.39 -20.64 1.08
N ASN A 88 2.23 -20.31 2.06
CA ASN A 88 1.84 -20.29 3.48
C ASN A 88 0.73 -19.26 3.73
N PHE A 89 0.89 -18.05 3.20
CA PHE A 89 -0.14 -17.03 3.26
C PHE A 89 -1.40 -17.47 2.52
N LEU A 90 -1.28 -17.98 1.30
CA LEU A 90 -2.44 -18.41 0.52
C LEU A 90 -3.27 -19.48 1.25
N LYS A 91 -2.60 -20.44 1.91
CA LYS A 91 -3.26 -21.46 2.72
C LYS A 91 -4.03 -20.86 3.90
N ALA A 92 -3.40 -19.92 4.62
CA ALA A 92 -4.03 -19.26 5.76
C ALA A 92 -5.20 -18.37 5.33
N ILE A 93 -5.06 -17.63 4.23
CA ILE A 93 -6.12 -16.77 3.68
C ILE A 93 -7.30 -17.61 3.19
N ASN A 94 -7.06 -18.71 2.47
CA ASN A 94 -8.12 -19.60 1.99
C ASN A 94 -8.99 -20.17 3.11
N LYS A 95 -8.45 -20.33 4.32
CA LYS A 95 -9.21 -20.77 5.50
C LYS A 95 -10.22 -19.71 5.98
N ILE A 96 -9.94 -18.43 5.75
CA ILE A 96 -10.70 -17.30 6.30
C ILE A 96 -11.59 -16.65 5.23
N CYS A 97 -11.05 -16.45 4.03
CA CYS A 97 -11.74 -15.80 2.91
C CYS A 97 -11.32 -16.44 1.58
N PRO A 98 -12.00 -17.51 1.14
CA PRO A 98 -11.66 -18.22 -0.09
C PRO A 98 -11.97 -17.40 -1.37
N HIS A 99 -12.92 -16.48 -1.31
CA HIS A 99 -13.43 -15.78 -2.50
C HIS A 99 -12.47 -14.71 -3.06
N ASN A 100 -11.64 -14.10 -2.19
CA ASN A 100 -10.72 -13.03 -2.54
C ASN A 100 -9.25 -13.38 -2.25
N SER A 101 -8.96 -14.66 -2.02
CA SER A 101 -7.69 -15.10 -1.44
C SER A 101 -6.45 -14.68 -2.23
N VAL A 102 -6.52 -14.69 -3.56
CA VAL A 102 -5.43 -14.27 -4.45
C VAL A 102 -5.17 -12.75 -4.36
N LYS A 103 -6.24 -11.94 -4.36
CA LYS A 103 -6.11 -10.47 -4.28
C LYS A 103 -5.60 -10.02 -2.91
N ILE A 104 -6.12 -10.63 -1.84
CA ILE A 104 -5.64 -10.40 -0.47
C ILE A 104 -4.17 -10.79 -0.35
N LEU A 105 -3.79 -11.93 -0.94
CA LEU A 105 -2.41 -12.39 -0.92
C LEU A 105 -1.46 -11.39 -1.57
N ASP A 106 -1.82 -10.82 -2.71
CA ASP A 106 -0.98 -9.82 -3.37
C ASP A 106 -0.86 -8.54 -2.53
N LEU A 107 -1.93 -8.11 -1.85
CA LEU A 107 -1.88 -7.02 -0.86
C LEU A 107 -0.97 -7.35 0.34
N LEU A 108 -1.03 -8.58 0.87
CA LEU A 108 -0.16 -9.03 1.97
C LEU A 108 1.29 -9.17 1.53
N MET A 109 1.55 -9.52 0.27
CA MET A 109 2.91 -9.57 -0.29
C MET A 109 3.50 -8.16 -0.50
N ALA A 110 2.67 -7.14 -0.67
CA ALA A 110 3.09 -5.74 -0.74
C ALA A 110 3.51 -5.15 0.64
N LEU A 111 3.19 -5.84 1.74
CA LEU A 111 3.61 -5.43 3.08
C LEU A 111 5.14 -5.55 3.28
N SER A 112 5.66 -4.80 4.25
CA SER A 112 7.09 -4.86 4.57
C SER A 112 7.51 -6.25 5.05
N SER A 113 8.80 -6.58 4.93
CA SER A 113 9.33 -7.87 5.41
C SER A 113 9.03 -8.11 6.90
N LYS A 114 9.00 -7.05 7.71
CA LYS A 114 8.68 -7.11 9.14
C LYS A 114 7.22 -7.50 9.37
N GLU A 115 6.30 -6.88 8.64
CA GLU A 115 4.87 -7.15 8.74
C GLU A 115 4.53 -8.55 8.20
N ARG A 116 5.15 -8.98 7.09
CA ARG A 116 4.98 -10.33 6.56
C ARG A 116 5.46 -11.40 7.53
N SER A 117 6.57 -11.15 8.22
CA SER A 117 7.03 -12.02 9.30
C SER A 117 6.00 -12.07 10.44
N LEU A 118 5.51 -10.90 10.88
CA LEU A 118 4.52 -10.83 11.96
C LEU A 118 3.22 -11.58 11.64
N CYS A 119 2.72 -11.48 10.40
CA CYS A 119 1.56 -12.25 9.97
C CYS A 119 1.80 -13.77 9.98
N LEU A 120 3.03 -14.21 9.71
CA LEU A 120 3.36 -15.65 9.73
C LEU A 120 3.39 -16.21 11.16
N PHE A 121 3.82 -15.40 12.13
CA PHE A 121 3.98 -15.82 13.53
C PHE A 121 2.81 -15.41 14.44
N ASN A 122 1.91 -14.55 13.98
CA ASN A 122 0.75 -14.08 14.74
C ASN A 122 -0.53 -14.15 13.91
N GLU A 123 -1.31 -15.20 14.16
CA GLU A 123 -2.59 -15.45 13.46
C GLU A 123 -3.60 -14.32 13.68
N LYS A 124 -3.63 -13.68 14.85
CA LYS A 124 -4.52 -12.54 15.13
C LYS A 124 -4.17 -11.34 14.25
N TYR A 125 -2.87 -11.05 14.11
CA TYR A 125 -2.39 -9.95 13.27
C TYR A 125 -2.63 -10.24 11.77
N LEU A 126 -2.46 -11.50 11.36
CA LEU A 126 -2.80 -11.93 10.00
C LEU A 126 -4.30 -11.75 9.71
N ASN A 127 -5.18 -12.14 10.64
CA ASN A 127 -6.63 -11.96 10.50
C ASN A 127 -7.01 -10.48 10.36
N GLU A 128 -6.43 -9.61 11.20
CA GLU A 128 -6.62 -8.17 11.12
C GLU A 128 -6.22 -7.63 9.74
N LYS A 129 -5.05 -8.03 9.22
CA LYS A 129 -4.57 -7.62 7.90
C LYS A 129 -5.40 -8.19 6.75
N ILE A 130 -5.94 -9.41 6.88
CA ILE A 130 -6.87 -10.00 5.92
C ILE A 130 -8.18 -9.21 5.87
N VAL A 131 -8.73 -8.83 7.04
CA VAL A 131 -9.96 -8.03 7.14
C VAL A 131 -9.74 -6.63 6.53
N GLU A 132 -8.61 -5.99 6.82
CA GLU A 132 -8.25 -4.69 6.25
C GLU A 132 -8.13 -4.75 4.72
N ALA A 133 -7.47 -5.78 4.20
CA ALA A 133 -7.35 -6.02 2.77
C ALA A 133 -8.70 -6.30 2.10
N ASN A 134 -9.54 -7.12 2.74
CA ASN A 134 -10.89 -7.41 2.23
C ASN A 134 -11.78 -6.18 2.19
N ALA A 135 -11.81 -5.39 3.27
CA ALA A 135 -12.56 -4.14 3.30
C ALA A 135 -12.14 -3.25 2.12
N THR A 136 -10.84 -3.11 1.89
CA THR A 136 -10.30 -2.35 0.75
C THR A 136 -10.80 -2.88 -0.61
N LEU A 137 -10.90 -4.20 -0.78
CA LEU A 137 -11.39 -4.82 -2.00
C LEU A 137 -12.91 -4.66 -2.20
N GLU A 138 -13.70 -4.62 -1.12
CA GLU A 138 -15.14 -4.36 -1.17
C GLU A 138 -15.46 -2.92 -1.63
N PHE A 139 -14.62 -1.96 -1.23
CA PHE A 139 -14.74 -0.59 -1.72
C PHE A 139 -14.51 -0.52 -3.23
N VAL A 140 -13.43 -1.13 -3.74
CA VAL A 140 -13.10 -1.14 -5.18
C VAL A 140 -14.18 -1.83 -6.04
N ASN A 141 -14.87 -2.83 -5.51
CA ASN A 141 -15.96 -3.52 -6.23
C ASN A 141 -17.28 -2.71 -6.25
N THR A 142 -17.49 -1.80 -5.29
CA THR A 142 -18.66 -0.92 -5.24
C THR A 142 -18.53 0.28 -6.20
N GLU A 143 -17.33 0.55 -6.70
CA GLU A 143 -17.03 1.66 -7.64
C GLU A 143 -17.34 1.30 -9.11
N ASN A 144 -17.72 0.06 -9.41
CA ASN A 144 -17.78 -0.46 -10.78
C ASN A 144 -19.17 -0.42 -11.47
N GLU A 145 -20.21 0.12 -10.81
CA GLU A 145 -21.59 0.24 -11.36
C GLU A 145 -22.06 1.70 -11.52
N LEU A 146 -21.15 2.69 -11.68
CA LEU A 146 -21.56 4.08 -11.94
C LEU A 146 -20.76 4.76 -13.05
N PHE A 147 -20.47 4.02 -14.13
CA PHE A 147 -20.01 4.60 -15.39
C PHE A 147 -20.95 4.20 -16.53
N LYS A 148 -22.01 4.97 -16.73
CA LYS A 148 -22.60 5.19 -18.06
C LYS A 148 -22.51 6.68 -18.40
N PRO A 149 -21.85 7.05 -19.51
CA PRO A 149 -21.78 8.43 -19.98
C PRO A 149 -23.04 8.75 -20.78
N ALA A 150 -23.75 9.80 -20.41
CA ALA A 150 -24.70 10.46 -21.30
C ALA A 150 -24.21 11.88 -21.53
N ASP A 151 -23.76 12.06 -22.76
CA ASP A 151 -23.30 13.28 -23.40
C ASP A 151 -24.43 14.32 -23.51
N LEU A 152 -24.05 15.61 -23.41
CA LEU A 152 -24.42 16.72 -24.29
C LEU A 152 -24.27 18.06 -23.55
N THR A 153 -23.25 18.80 -23.96
CA THR A 153 -22.91 20.22 -23.71
C THR A 153 -23.83 21.16 -24.53
N PRO A 154 -23.57 22.48 -24.67
CA PRO A 154 -23.46 23.57 -23.68
C PRO A 154 -24.32 24.82 -24.12
N ALA A 155 -24.33 25.90 -23.31
CA ALA A 155 -24.26 27.33 -23.72
C ALA A 155 -25.17 28.30 -22.94
N SER A 156 -24.51 29.26 -22.27
CA SER A 156 -24.72 30.71 -22.36
C SER A 156 -26.03 31.36 -21.88
N ASN A 157 -25.96 32.20 -20.83
CA ASN A 157 -25.83 33.67 -20.96
C ASN A 157 -26.06 34.43 -19.63
N LEU A 158 -25.22 35.44 -19.43
CA LEU A 158 -25.34 36.53 -18.46
C LEU A 158 -26.43 37.55 -18.86
N SER A 159 -26.85 38.34 -17.85
CA SER A 159 -27.46 39.70 -17.87
C SER A 159 -28.84 39.66 -17.18
N GLY A 160 -29.15 40.40 -16.12
CA GLY A 160 -28.68 41.70 -15.64
C GLY A 160 -29.92 42.57 -15.45
N SER A 161 -30.30 42.90 -14.21
CA SER A 161 -31.14 44.09 -13.93
C SER A 161 -31.19 44.42 -12.44
N LEU A 162 -30.65 45.60 -12.12
CA LEU A 162 -30.64 46.30 -10.84
C LEU A 162 -32.05 46.79 -10.45
N LYS A 163 -32.35 46.85 -9.14
CA LYS A 163 -33.00 47.99 -8.45
C LYS A 163 -32.62 48.03 -6.95
N PRO A 164 -32.68 49.21 -6.28
CA PRO A 164 -31.76 49.56 -5.19
C PRO A 164 -32.45 50.01 -3.86
N ILE A 165 -31.63 50.36 -2.85
CA ILE A 165 -31.94 51.16 -1.62
C ILE A 165 -32.57 50.30 -0.50
N VAL A 166 -32.02 50.14 0.73
CA VAL A 166 -31.76 51.14 1.78
C VAL A 166 -30.67 50.66 2.76
N LEU A 167 -29.77 51.58 3.09
CA LEU A 167 -28.81 51.54 4.19
C LEU A 167 -29.54 51.81 5.52
N SER A 168 -29.39 50.96 6.54
CA SER A 168 -29.54 51.40 7.94
C SER A 168 -28.78 50.49 8.91
N HIS A 169 -27.99 51.17 9.73
CA HIS A 169 -27.14 50.70 10.80
C HIS A 169 -27.98 50.12 11.95
N SER A 170 -27.46 49.11 12.65
CA SER A 170 -27.30 49.09 14.12
C SER A 170 -26.95 47.68 14.62
N LYS A 171 -25.78 47.55 15.26
CA LYS A 171 -25.63 46.62 16.39
C LYS A 171 -26.38 47.22 17.57
N PRO A 172 -27.04 46.41 18.40
CA PRO A 172 -26.48 46.17 19.73
C PRO A 172 -26.61 44.72 20.21
N ASN A 173 -25.74 44.39 21.16
CA ASN A 173 -25.63 43.10 21.85
C ASN A 173 -26.87 42.78 22.71
N TYR A 174 -27.28 41.50 22.74
CA TYR A 174 -27.25 40.58 23.89
C TYR A 174 -28.29 39.46 23.75
N THR A 175 -27.92 38.30 24.29
CA THR A 175 -28.76 37.19 24.79
C THR A 175 -29.32 36.19 23.77
N THR A 176 -28.79 34.98 23.88
CA THR A 176 -29.50 33.69 23.85
C THR A 176 -30.66 33.57 22.89
N ASP A 177 -30.39 33.02 21.71
CA ASP A 177 -31.25 31.97 21.19
C ASP A 177 -30.42 31.00 20.34
N ALA A 178 -30.44 29.75 20.78
CA ALA A 178 -29.89 28.62 20.07
C ALA A 178 -30.79 28.29 18.88
N PRO A 179 -30.22 28.03 17.70
CA PRO A 179 -30.79 27.09 16.76
C PRO A 179 -30.09 25.75 16.97
N THR A 180 -30.82 24.86 17.64
CA THR A 180 -30.62 23.42 17.69
C THR A 180 -30.25 22.86 16.31
N VAL A 181 -28.97 22.56 16.10
CA VAL A 181 -28.54 21.54 15.14
C VAL A 181 -27.89 20.45 15.95
N ASN A 182 -28.67 19.39 16.16
CA ASN A 182 -28.25 18.13 16.75
C ASN A 182 -27.07 17.56 15.94
N LYS A 183 -25.84 17.90 16.32
CA LYS A 183 -24.65 17.17 15.91
C LYS A 183 -24.14 16.46 17.15
N VAL A 184 -24.25 15.14 17.11
CA VAL A 184 -23.70 14.20 18.07
C VAL A 184 -22.26 14.63 18.37
N HIS A 185 -22.04 15.29 19.51
CA HIS A 185 -20.70 15.63 19.97
C HIS A 185 -20.04 14.34 20.44
N SER A 186 -19.51 13.58 19.49
CA SER A 186 -18.57 12.52 19.82
C SER A 186 -17.35 13.20 20.47
N PRO A 187 -16.74 12.57 21.49
CA PRO A 187 -15.59 13.15 22.22
C PRO A 187 -14.46 13.58 21.29
N GLU A 188 -14.32 12.92 20.14
CA GLU A 188 -13.32 13.19 19.12
C GLU A 188 -13.58 14.50 18.34
N TYR A 189 -14.84 14.93 18.19
CA TYR A 189 -15.17 16.23 17.57
C TYR A 189 -14.70 17.38 18.47
N LYS A 190 -14.95 17.24 19.77
CA LYS A 190 -14.54 18.25 20.77
C LYS A 190 -13.02 18.37 20.85
N GLU A 191 -12.30 17.25 20.79
CA GLU A 191 -10.84 17.23 20.74
C GLU A 191 -10.29 17.97 19.51
N ILE A 192 -10.93 17.83 18.34
CA ILE A 192 -10.53 18.57 17.13
C ILE A 192 -10.79 20.07 17.30
N GLU A 193 -11.94 20.46 17.84
CA GLU A 193 -12.28 21.87 18.00
C GLU A 193 -11.33 22.58 18.98
N GLU A 194 -11.03 21.94 20.12
CA GLU A 194 -10.01 22.41 21.06
C GLU A 194 -8.64 22.51 20.38
N PHE A 195 -8.24 21.49 19.62
CA PHE A 195 -6.99 21.52 18.86
C PHE A 195 -6.95 22.69 17.87
N MET A 196 -7.99 22.92 17.07
CA MET A 196 -8.02 24.01 16.09
C MET A 196 -8.04 25.39 16.74
N GLU A 197 -8.68 25.54 17.90
CA GLU A 197 -8.66 26.82 18.64
C GLU A 197 -7.24 27.14 19.15
N THR A 198 -6.44 26.15 19.54
CA THR A 198 -5.02 26.37 19.89
C THR A 198 -4.15 26.78 18.69
N LEU A 199 -4.56 26.39 17.47
CA LEU A 199 -3.84 26.72 16.24
C LEU A 199 -4.22 28.10 15.69
N LYS A 200 -5.45 28.58 15.96
CA LYS A 200 -5.98 29.84 15.39
C LYS A 200 -5.13 31.07 15.66
N ASN A 201 -4.42 31.11 16.78
CA ASN A 201 -3.55 32.21 17.18
C ASN A 201 -2.11 32.11 16.63
N LYS A 202 -1.80 31.05 15.88
CA LYS A 202 -0.46 30.76 15.34
C LYS A 202 -0.35 31.18 13.87
N PRO A 203 0.87 31.44 13.37
CA PRO A 203 1.07 31.69 11.94
C PRO A 203 0.66 30.46 11.09
N ILE A 204 0.13 30.70 9.88
CA ILE A 204 -0.42 29.67 8.99
C ILE A 204 0.54 28.49 8.74
N ASN A 205 1.85 28.78 8.65
CA ASN A 205 2.88 27.76 8.44
C ASN A 205 2.98 26.81 9.65
N GLU A 206 2.86 27.33 10.87
CA GLU A 206 2.86 26.53 12.09
C GLU A 206 1.56 25.74 12.22
N GLN A 207 0.41 26.33 11.83
CA GLN A 207 -0.87 25.61 11.77
C GLN A 207 -0.80 24.41 10.82
N LYS A 208 -0.29 24.62 9.59
CA LYS A 208 -0.07 23.56 8.60
C LYS A 208 0.89 22.49 9.10
N GLN A 209 1.99 22.87 9.76
CA GLN A 209 2.94 21.92 10.33
C GLN A 209 2.27 21.05 11.40
N LYS A 210 1.59 21.65 12.37
CA LYS A 210 0.94 20.93 13.48
C LYS A 210 -0.20 20.04 13.01
N LEU A 211 -1.03 20.52 12.07
CA LEU A 211 -2.06 19.69 11.46
C LEU A 211 -1.43 18.57 10.64
N GLY A 212 -0.36 18.87 9.89
CA GLY A 212 0.44 17.92 9.13
C GLY A 212 1.01 16.78 9.98
N ASP A 213 1.52 17.09 11.16
CA ASP A 213 2.04 16.08 12.11
C ASP A 213 0.97 15.08 12.53
N ARG A 214 -0.30 15.52 12.68
CA ARG A 214 -1.46 14.66 13.01
C ARG A 214 -2.03 13.96 11.77
N LEU A 215 -1.94 14.61 10.62
CA LEU A 215 -2.48 14.16 9.33
C LEU A 215 -1.62 13.06 8.71
N TYR A 216 -0.30 13.21 8.73
CA TYR A 216 0.64 12.32 8.05
C TYR A 216 0.53 10.85 8.49
N PRO A 217 0.44 10.50 9.79
CA PRO A 217 0.25 9.12 10.21
C PRO A 217 -1.03 8.50 9.65
N LYS A 218 -2.13 9.26 9.60
CA LYS A 218 -3.41 8.81 9.03
C LYS A 218 -3.29 8.59 7.51
N VAL A 219 -2.69 9.55 6.79
CA VAL A 219 -2.45 9.39 5.33
C VAL A 219 -1.57 8.17 5.06
N LYS A 220 -0.52 7.96 5.87
CA LYS A 220 0.40 6.84 5.71
C LYS A 220 -0.27 5.49 5.94
N SER A 221 -1.22 5.38 6.88
CA SER A 221 -1.97 4.13 7.07
C SER A 221 -2.82 3.73 5.87
N HIS A 222 -3.23 4.67 5.02
CA HIS A 222 -3.99 4.39 3.79
C HIS A 222 -3.10 3.90 2.62
N CYS A 223 -2.01 3.18 2.92
CA CYS A 223 -1.23 2.39 1.97
C CYS A 223 -0.42 3.19 0.92
N LEU A 224 0.18 4.31 1.32
CA LEU A 224 1.09 5.07 0.45
C LEU A 224 2.55 4.81 0.83
N LYS A 225 3.42 4.61 -0.18
CA LYS A 225 4.89 4.65 0.02
C LYS A 225 5.23 5.95 0.74
N ASN A 226 6.16 5.94 1.71
CA ASN A 226 6.49 7.11 2.54
C ASN A 226 6.65 8.41 1.72
N ALA A 227 7.33 8.34 0.57
CA ALA A 227 7.52 9.50 -0.31
C ALA A 227 6.21 10.06 -0.91
N ILE A 228 5.26 9.18 -1.25
CA ILE A 228 3.94 9.58 -1.79
C ILE A 228 3.08 10.13 -0.66
N ALA A 229 3.10 9.50 0.52
CA ALA A 229 2.36 9.97 1.69
C ALA A 229 2.73 11.42 2.04
N ILE A 230 4.03 11.76 2.06
CA ILE A 230 4.51 13.14 2.32
C ILE A 230 3.95 14.11 1.28
N LYS A 231 4.04 13.79 -0.01
CA LYS A 231 3.53 14.65 -1.09
C LYS A 231 2.01 14.86 -0.99
N VAL A 232 1.27 13.80 -0.69
CA VAL A 232 -0.19 13.85 -0.52
C VAL A 232 -0.57 14.68 0.70
N THR A 233 0.12 14.52 1.83
CA THR A 233 -0.06 15.36 3.03
C THR A 233 0.16 16.83 2.72
N ILE A 234 1.24 17.18 2.02
CA ILE A 234 1.52 18.57 1.62
C ILE A 234 0.40 19.10 0.71
N ASN A 235 0.00 18.33 -0.30
CA ASN A 235 -1.07 18.74 -1.22
C ASN A 235 -2.42 18.97 -0.50
N LEU A 236 -2.77 18.12 0.46
CA LEU A 236 -3.99 18.28 1.28
C LEU A 236 -3.93 19.55 2.14
N LEU A 237 -2.78 19.84 2.76
CA LEU A 237 -2.60 21.05 3.57
C LEU A 237 -2.60 22.35 2.75
N ASP A 238 -2.19 22.27 1.47
CA ASP A 238 -2.13 23.43 0.59
C ASP A 238 -3.41 23.71 -0.18
N THR A 239 -4.21 22.67 -0.45
CA THR A 239 -5.42 22.77 -1.29
C THR A 239 -6.70 22.93 -0.47
N ASN A 240 -6.77 22.34 0.73
CA ASN A 240 -7.98 22.33 1.55
C ASN A 240 -7.91 23.35 2.69
N ASP A 241 -9.08 23.81 3.13
CA ASP A 241 -9.19 24.58 4.37
C ASP A 241 -8.77 23.71 5.56
N LEU A 242 -7.95 24.27 6.45
CA LEU A 242 -7.38 23.52 7.57
C LEU A 242 -8.48 23.02 8.52
N TYR A 243 -9.52 23.84 8.75
CA TYR A 243 -10.63 23.50 9.64
C TYR A 243 -11.46 22.37 9.05
N GLU A 244 -11.81 22.46 7.77
CA GLU A 244 -12.53 21.37 7.09
C GLU A 244 -11.72 20.07 7.09
N LEU A 245 -10.42 20.16 6.78
CA LEU A 245 -9.52 19.02 6.75
C LEU A 245 -9.44 18.33 8.12
N ALA A 246 -9.27 19.08 9.20
CA ALA A 246 -9.21 18.50 10.55
C ALA A 246 -10.50 17.77 10.94
N HIS A 247 -11.66 18.31 10.59
CA HIS A 247 -12.96 17.64 10.84
C HIS A 247 -13.13 16.40 9.97
N SER A 248 -12.67 16.45 8.72
CA SER A 248 -12.72 15.29 7.82
C SER A 248 -11.85 14.13 8.31
N MET A 249 -10.74 14.39 9.03
CA MET A 249 -9.82 13.35 9.50
C MET A 249 -10.44 12.27 10.40
N ASN A 250 -11.61 12.52 10.99
CA ASN A 250 -12.32 11.54 11.82
C ASN A 250 -13.41 10.79 11.06
N ASP A 251 -13.85 11.32 9.93
CA ASP A 251 -14.75 10.62 9.02
C ASP A 251 -13.88 9.78 8.08
N LYS A 252 -13.84 8.47 8.34
CA LYS A 252 -12.97 7.53 7.60
C LYS A 252 -13.23 7.57 6.10
N ASP A 253 -14.49 7.69 5.70
CA ASP A 253 -14.90 7.65 4.30
C ASP A 253 -14.59 8.99 3.62
N LYS A 254 -14.97 10.12 4.24
CA LYS A 254 -14.66 11.46 3.70
C LYS A 254 -13.15 11.67 3.61
N PHE A 255 -12.41 11.28 4.64
CA PHE A 255 -10.95 11.39 4.66
C PHE A 255 -10.30 10.54 3.57
N GLN A 256 -10.73 9.29 3.41
CA GLN A 256 -10.21 8.40 2.38
C GLN A 256 -10.48 8.94 0.97
N GLN A 257 -11.66 9.48 0.70
CA GLN A 257 -11.97 10.12 -0.58
C GLN A 257 -11.04 11.30 -0.87
N MET A 258 -10.75 12.14 0.13
CA MET A 258 -9.80 13.26 -0.01
C MET A 258 -8.38 12.77 -0.30
N VAL A 259 -7.91 11.73 0.40
CA VAL A 259 -6.59 11.12 0.18
C VAL A 259 -6.49 10.54 -1.24
N ILE A 260 -7.52 9.85 -1.72
CA ILE A 260 -7.56 9.29 -3.08
C ILE A 260 -7.51 10.42 -4.13
N ALA A 261 -8.33 11.47 -3.95
CA ALA A 261 -8.34 12.62 -4.86
C ALA A 261 -6.97 13.30 -4.92
N ALA A 262 -6.34 13.55 -3.77
CA ALA A 262 -5.01 14.14 -3.69
C ALA A 262 -3.92 13.21 -4.28
N THR A 263 -4.03 11.90 -4.10
CA THR A 263 -3.10 10.92 -4.69
C THR A 263 -3.14 10.93 -6.21
N LYS A 264 -4.33 11.07 -6.81
CA LYS A 264 -4.50 11.22 -8.26
C LYS A 264 -3.83 12.49 -8.78
N VAL A 265 -3.98 13.62 -8.07
CA VAL A 265 -3.34 14.90 -8.44
C VAL A 265 -1.82 14.79 -8.37
N VAL A 266 -1.27 14.20 -7.31
CA VAL A 266 0.18 14.06 -7.11
C VAL A 266 0.82 13.08 -8.10
N SER A 267 0.09 12.05 -8.53
CA SER A 267 0.60 11.05 -9.48
C SER A 267 0.48 11.49 -10.95
N SER A 268 -0.35 12.50 -11.23
CA SER A 268 -0.52 13.08 -12.57
C SER A 268 0.48 14.20 -12.88
N LYS A 269 1.37 14.51 -11.94
CA LYS A 269 2.41 15.54 -12.02
C LYS A 269 3.79 14.88 -12.04
#